data_AF-A0A383F3W5-F1
#
_entry.id   AF-A0A383F3W5-F1
#
_cell.length_a   1.000
_cell.length_b   1.000
_cell.length_c   1.000
_cell.angle_alpha   90.00
_cell.angle_beta   90.00
_cell.angle_gamma   90.00
#
_symmetry.space_group_name_H-M   'P 1'
#
loop_
_entity.id
_entity.type
_entity.pdbx_description
1 polymer ?
#
loop_
_entity_poly.entity_id
_entity_poly.type
_entity_poly.pdbx_seq_one_letter_code
_entity_poly.pdbx_strand_id
1 'polypeptide(L)'
;VSPLKELEFSAAETDPSAQLEGCLFGSLEGPRLVFVNGFYSAKLSNVGDLPNGVQVSSVAKTLAQHESVFKNQFTHRDTDAFAALNTACFTDGAFVRVPDGVAMETPIRIYHLSTAGDGATANIRSLIVIGENSLATVVESWTGRDTAYFNNAITEMIVGDNAQVEHTKFQDESTSAFHVAGLHMRMGRDSRATHHSIALGGRIARNNIRAHLDGQGLESVLNGLYLP
;
A
#
# COMPACT_ATOMS: atom_id res chain seq x y z
N VAL A 1 -11.69 -7.65 18.28
CA VAL A 1 -10.43 -8.32 18.73
C VAL A 1 -10.64 -9.79 19.13
N SER A 2 -11.83 -10.24 19.57
CA SER A 2 -12.05 -11.66 19.95
C SER A 2 -11.63 -12.68 18.88
N PRO A 3 -11.97 -12.48 17.58
CA PRO A 3 -11.61 -13.45 16.53
C PRO A 3 -10.09 -13.57 16.26
N LEU A 4 -9.31 -12.51 16.50
CA LEU A 4 -7.85 -12.52 16.36
C LEU A 4 -7.15 -13.35 17.43
N LYS A 5 -7.85 -13.77 18.50
CA LYS A 5 -7.27 -14.61 19.56
C LYS A 5 -7.52 -16.11 19.33
N GLU A 6 -8.29 -16.45 18.30
CA GLU A 6 -8.70 -17.82 17.99
C GLU A 6 -7.69 -18.55 17.10
N LEU A 7 -6.72 -17.84 16.55
CA LEU A 7 -5.68 -18.38 15.66
C LEU A 7 -4.29 -18.05 16.20
N GLU A 8 -3.35 -18.95 15.92
CA GLU A 8 -1.94 -18.67 16.07
C GLU A 8 -1.41 -18.04 14.78
N PHE A 9 -0.69 -16.93 14.94
CA PHE A 9 -0.17 -16.16 13.82
C PHE A 9 1.35 -16.32 13.70
N SER A 10 1.83 -16.62 12.50
CA SER A 10 3.25 -16.76 12.18
C SER A 10 3.61 -15.98 10.92
N ALA A 11 4.87 -15.57 10.80
CA ALA A 11 5.34 -14.87 9.61
C ALA A 11 5.18 -15.77 8.38
N ALA A 12 4.58 -15.23 7.33
CA ALA A 12 4.40 -15.94 6.08
C ALA A 12 5.74 -16.03 5.32
N GLU A 13 5.81 -16.97 4.36
CA GLU A 13 6.97 -17.15 3.47
C GLU A 13 6.62 -16.75 2.03
N THR A 14 7.63 -16.52 1.20
CA THR A 14 7.44 -16.27 -0.24
C THR A 14 6.80 -17.47 -0.93
N ASP A 15 5.89 -17.24 -1.88
CA ASP A 15 5.31 -18.30 -2.72
C ASP A 15 5.65 -18.09 -4.20
N PRO A 16 6.57 -18.88 -4.79
CA PRO A 16 6.97 -18.74 -6.21
C PRO A 16 5.89 -19.23 -7.19
N SER A 17 4.88 -19.95 -6.70
CA SER A 17 3.75 -20.46 -7.48
C SER A 17 2.59 -19.47 -7.59
N ALA A 18 2.65 -18.33 -6.89
CA ALA A 18 1.62 -17.29 -6.92
C ALA A 18 1.37 -16.77 -8.35
N GLN A 19 0.12 -16.40 -8.62
CA GLN A 19 -0.39 -15.93 -9.91
C GLN A 19 -1.29 -14.71 -9.70
N LEU A 20 -1.43 -13.88 -10.74
CA LEU A 20 -2.33 -12.69 -10.73
C LEU A 20 -3.73 -12.98 -11.28
N GLU A 21 -4.03 -14.24 -11.58
CA GLU A 21 -5.33 -14.64 -12.11
C GLU A 21 -6.45 -14.27 -11.13
N GLY A 22 -7.54 -13.71 -11.64
CA GLY A 22 -8.67 -13.23 -10.82
C GLY A 22 -8.46 -11.90 -10.12
N CYS A 23 -7.25 -11.32 -10.13
CA CYS A 23 -7.03 -9.99 -9.59
C CYS A 23 -7.65 -8.92 -10.50
N LEU A 24 -8.40 -7.99 -9.92
CA LEU A 24 -8.92 -6.82 -10.64
C LEU A 24 -7.77 -5.92 -11.11
N PHE A 25 -8.03 -5.05 -12.08
CA PHE A 25 -7.06 -4.08 -12.64
C PHE A 25 -5.89 -4.70 -13.43
N GLY A 26 -5.90 -6.02 -13.66
CA GLY A 26 -4.89 -6.70 -14.48
C GLY A 26 -4.81 -6.17 -15.91
N SER A 27 -5.95 -5.71 -16.46
CA SER A 27 -6.06 -5.14 -17.81
C SER A 27 -5.60 -3.68 -17.94
N LEU A 28 -5.36 -2.98 -16.83
CA LEU A 28 -4.80 -1.64 -16.88
C LEU A 28 -3.35 -1.68 -17.38
N GLU A 29 -2.90 -0.64 -18.06
CA GLU A 29 -1.49 -0.47 -18.40
C GLU A 29 -0.74 0.26 -17.29
N GLY A 30 0.58 0.37 -17.42
CA GLY A 30 1.44 1.08 -16.46
C GLY A 30 2.27 0.17 -15.55
N PRO A 31 3.11 0.76 -14.67
CA PRO A 31 4.00 0.00 -13.83
C PRO A 31 3.24 -0.85 -12.81
N ARG A 32 3.73 -2.07 -12.59
CA ARG A 32 3.14 -3.06 -11.69
C ARG A 32 4.17 -3.59 -10.70
N LEU A 33 3.85 -3.49 -9.41
CA LEU A 33 4.51 -4.17 -8.32
C LEU A 33 3.61 -5.26 -7.75
N VAL A 34 4.19 -6.40 -7.39
CA VAL A 34 3.48 -7.53 -6.79
C VAL A 34 4.23 -7.99 -5.55
N PHE A 35 3.50 -8.12 -4.45
CA PHE A 35 3.97 -8.62 -3.17
C PHE A 35 3.21 -9.89 -2.84
N VAL A 36 3.93 -10.97 -2.57
CA VAL A 36 3.35 -12.26 -2.20
C VAL A 36 3.70 -12.50 -0.74
N ASN A 37 2.68 -12.63 0.11
CA ASN A 37 2.84 -12.84 1.55
C ASN A 37 3.76 -11.80 2.22
N GLY A 38 3.74 -10.55 1.72
CA GLY A 38 4.54 -9.45 2.24
C GLY A 38 5.95 -9.29 1.63
N PHE A 39 6.29 -10.07 0.60
CA PHE A 39 7.60 -10.01 -0.06
C PHE A 39 7.48 -9.64 -1.54
N TYR A 40 8.35 -8.77 -2.04
CA TYR A 40 8.37 -8.41 -3.45
C TYR A 40 8.64 -9.62 -4.37
N SER A 41 7.78 -9.78 -5.39
CA SER A 41 7.92 -10.81 -6.43
C SER A 41 8.41 -10.20 -7.73
N ALA A 42 9.71 -10.38 -8.03
CA ALA A 42 10.30 -9.94 -9.29
C ALA A 42 9.67 -10.64 -10.52
N LYS A 43 9.20 -11.88 -10.35
CA LYS A 43 8.57 -12.68 -11.42
C LYS A 43 7.23 -12.11 -11.86
N LEU A 44 6.43 -11.60 -10.93
CA LEU A 44 5.07 -11.11 -11.20
C LEU A 44 5.03 -9.59 -11.44
N SER A 45 6.03 -8.87 -10.94
CA SER A 45 6.16 -7.42 -11.13
C SER A 45 6.65 -7.09 -12.55
N ASN A 46 6.20 -5.95 -13.07
CA ASN A 46 6.68 -5.39 -14.32
C ASN A 46 6.53 -3.87 -14.25
N VAL A 47 7.64 -3.16 -14.03
CA VAL A 47 7.64 -1.69 -13.92
C VAL A 47 7.72 -0.98 -15.27
N GLY A 48 8.09 -1.69 -16.35
CA GLY A 48 8.23 -1.13 -17.69
C GLY A 48 9.21 0.05 -17.77
N ASP A 49 9.03 0.85 -18.83
CA ASP A 49 9.71 2.13 -18.97
C ASP A 49 8.98 3.20 -18.15
N LEU A 50 9.75 3.99 -17.40
CA LEU A 50 9.24 5.03 -16.52
C LEU A 50 9.68 6.41 -17.04
N PRO A 51 8.86 7.47 -16.83
CA PRO A 51 9.31 8.83 -17.06
C PRO A 51 10.58 9.15 -16.26
N ASN A 52 11.39 10.08 -16.77
CA ASN A 52 12.67 10.40 -16.16
C ASN A 52 12.54 10.76 -14.67
N GLY A 53 13.34 10.10 -13.82
CA GLY A 53 13.37 10.32 -12.38
C GLY A 53 12.24 9.67 -11.57
N VAL A 54 11.24 9.06 -12.22
CA VAL A 54 10.22 8.26 -11.54
C VAL A 54 10.86 6.96 -11.04
N GLN A 55 10.55 6.60 -9.79
CA GLN A 55 11.03 5.38 -9.16
C GLN A 55 9.84 4.54 -8.72
N VAL A 56 9.78 3.30 -9.20
CA VAL A 56 8.80 2.30 -8.77
C VAL A 56 9.59 1.04 -8.40
N SER A 57 9.62 0.71 -7.11
CA SER A 57 10.40 -0.42 -6.59
C SER A 57 9.83 -0.97 -5.29
N SER A 58 10.57 -1.84 -4.61
CA SER A 58 10.21 -2.32 -3.27
C SER A 58 10.97 -1.56 -2.18
N VAL A 59 10.35 -1.41 -1.02
CA VAL A 59 10.94 -0.74 0.15
C VAL A 59 12.20 -1.49 0.60
N ALA A 60 12.17 -2.82 0.65
CA ALA A 60 13.33 -3.62 1.04
C ALA A 60 14.53 -3.37 0.09
N LYS A 61 14.28 -3.33 -1.22
CA LYS A 61 15.32 -3.04 -2.21
C LYS A 61 15.86 -1.61 -2.09
N THR A 62 14.98 -0.62 -1.98
CA THR A 62 15.40 0.79 -1.90
C THR A 62 16.11 1.07 -0.58
N LEU A 63 15.68 0.49 0.55
CA LEU A 63 16.34 0.64 1.85
C LEU A 63 17.78 0.14 1.81
N ALA A 64 18.03 -1.01 1.17
CA ALA A 64 19.36 -1.58 1.03
C ALA A 64 20.31 -0.71 0.19
N GLN A 65 19.77 0.12 -0.72
CA GLN A 65 20.56 0.95 -1.64
C GLN A 65 20.68 2.42 -1.18
N HIS A 66 19.61 2.96 -0.59
CA HIS A 66 19.41 4.38 -0.34
C HIS A 66 18.59 4.64 0.94
N GLU A 67 19.09 4.17 2.09
CA GLU A 67 18.43 4.33 3.40
C GLU A 67 18.00 5.78 3.70
N SER A 68 18.77 6.77 3.26
CA SER A 68 18.50 8.19 3.48
C SER A 68 17.15 8.66 2.92
N VAL A 69 16.62 7.98 1.90
CA VAL A 69 15.31 8.28 1.30
C VAL A 69 14.18 8.10 2.32
N PHE A 70 14.34 7.17 3.26
CA PHE A 70 13.31 6.82 4.24
C PHE A 70 13.48 7.58 5.57
N LYS A 71 14.61 8.25 5.77
CA LYS A 71 14.86 9.03 6.99
C LYS A 71 13.78 10.10 7.13
N ASN A 72 13.07 10.07 8.26
CA ASN A 72 11.97 10.96 8.61
C ASN A 72 10.69 10.86 7.74
N GLN A 73 10.59 9.87 6.84
CA GLN A 73 9.39 9.68 6.02
C GLN A 73 8.35 8.77 6.70
N PHE A 74 8.80 7.83 7.52
CA PHE A 74 7.90 7.02 8.33
C PHE A 74 7.46 7.80 9.56
N THR A 75 6.14 7.90 9.75
CA THR A 75 5.54 8.58 10.90
C THR A 75 5.94 7.87 12.20
N HIS A 76 6.77 8.54 13.01
CA HIS A 76 7.37 7.96 14.22
C HIS A 76 6.48 7.99 15.47
N ARG A 77 5.21 8.43 15.37
CA ARG A 77 4.36 8.70 16.54
C ARG A 77 2.96 8.12 16.41
N ASP A 78 2.88 6.85 16.06
CA ASP A 78 1.62 6.14 16.09
C ASP A 78 1.42 5.47 17.45
N THR A 79 0.33 5.80 18.15
CA THR A 79 -0.08 5.13 19.39
C THR A 79 -0.84 3.83 19.12
N ASP A 80 -1.13 3.51 17.87
CA ASP A 80 -1.79 2.26 17.49
C ASP A 80 -0.83 1.07 17.55
N ALA A 81 -1.26 0.01 18.25
CA ALA A 81 -0.45 -1.18 18.47
C ALA A 81 -0.12 -1.95 17.17
N PHE A 82 -1.02 -1.95 16.18
CA PHE A 82 -0.75 -2.60 14.89
C PHE A 82 0.25 -1.81 14.07
N ALA A 83 0.24 -0.48 14.17
CA ALA A 83 1.25 0.33 13.55
C ALA A 83 2.63 0.20 14.21
N ALA A 84 2.68 0.08 15.53
CA ALA A 84 3.91 -0.26 16.24
C ALA A 84 4.45 -1.64 15.81
N LEU A 85 3.59 -2.65 15.73
CA LEU A 85 3.93 -3.98 15.21
C LEU A 85 4.45 -3.92 13.77
N ASN A 86 3.74 -3.18 12.90
CA ASN A 86 4.15 -2.99 11.51
C ASN A 86 5.54 -2.37 11.43
N THR A 87 5.79 -1.30 12.20
CA THR A 87 7.09 -0.62 12.25
C THR A 87 8.21 -1.56 12.70
N ALA A 88 7.94 -2.46 13.64
CA ALA A 88 8.91 -3.42 14.16
C ALA A 88 9.16 -4.61 13.21
N CYS A 89 8.18 -4.99 12.39
CA CYS A 89 8.17 -6.29 11.72
C CYS A 89 7.88 -6.25 10.22
N PHE A 90 7.76 -5.08 9.58
CA PHE A 90 7.50 -5.03 8.14
C PHE A 90 8.64 -5.69 7.37
N THR A 91 8.28 -6.49 6.37
CA THR A 91 9.23 -7.23 5.53
C THR A 91 9.57 -6.47 4.26
N ASP A 92 8.55 -5.86 3.64
CA ASP A 92 8.68 -5.09 2.41
C ASP A 92 7.45 -4.18 2.23
N GLY A 93 7.35 -3.54 1.07
CA GLY A 93 6.18 -2.80 0.60
C GLY A 93 6.52 -2.02 -0.67
N ALA A 94 5.54 -1.30 -1.20
CA ALA A 94 5.77 -0.52 -2.41
C ALA A 94 6.56 0.75 -2.10
N PHE A 95 7.59 1.04 -2.89
CA PHE A 95 8.25 2.34 -2.92
C PHE A 95 7.95 3.01 -4.25
N VAL A 96 7.25 4.13 -4.20
CA VAL A 96 6.88 4.95 -5.36
C VAL A 96 7.36 6.37 -5.12
N ARG A 97 8.11 6.92 -6.08
CA ARG A 97 8.49 8.33 -6.09
C ARG A 97 8.28 8.92 -7.47
N VAL A 98 7.34 9.85 -7.58
CA VAL A 98 7.15 10.69 -8.76
C VAL A 98 7.85 12.03 -8.45
N PRO A 99 8.88 12.44 -9.22
CA PRO A 99 9.59 13.67 -8.96
C PRO A 99 8.75 14.89 -9.38
N ASP A 100 9.23 16.08 -9.01
CA ASP A 100 8.53 17.33 -9.27
C ASP A 100 8.28 17.54 -10.77
N GLY A 101 7.11 18.06 -11.10
CA GLY A 101 6.71 18.40 -12.47
C GLY A 101 6.41 17.22 -13.39
N VAL A 102 6.42 15.97 -12.90
CA VAL A 102 6.10 14.80 -13.73
C VAL A 102 4.63 14.42 -13.61
N ALA A 103 3.98 14.19 -14.76
CA ALA A 103 2.65 13.60 -14.83
C ALA A 103 2.73 12.15 -15.29
N MET A 104 2.22 11.22 -14.48
CA MET A 104 2.06 9.81 -14.86
C MET A 104 0.79 9.66 -15.70
N GLU A 105 0.93 9.19 -16.94
CA GLU A 105 -0.20 8.95 -17.85
C GLU A 105 -0.97 7.65 -17.54
N THR A 106 -0.30 6.70 -16.88
CA THR A 106 -0.85 5.38 -16.52
C THR A 106 -0.78 5.18 -15.01
N PRO A 107 -1.72 4.40 -14.43
CA PRO A 107 -1.73 4.14 -13.00
C PRO A 107 -0.57 3.23 -12.58
N ILE A 108 -0.02 3.51 -11.40
CA ILE A 108 0.90 2.61 -10.70
C ILE A 108 0.07 1.58 -9.95
N ARG A 109 0.30 0.30 -10.24
CA ARG A 109 -0.51 -0.81 -9.72
C ARG A 109 0.31 -1.61 -8.74
N ILE A 110 -0.23 -1.82 -7.55
CA ILE A 110 0.41 -2.54 -6.46
C ILE A 110 -0.53 -3.67 -6.06
N TYR A 111 -0.06 -4.91 -6.20
CA TYR A 111 -0.81 -6.10 -5.84
C TYR A 111 -0.22 -6.74 -4.59
N HIS A 112 -1.08 -7.08 -3.63
CA HIS A 112 -0.74 -7.84 -2.45
C HIS A 112 -1.52 -9.15 -2.48
N LEU A 113 -0.80 -10.27 -2.60
CA LEU A 113 -1.34 -11.61 -2.71
C LEU A 113 -1.05 -12.40 -1.44
N SER A 114 -2.11 -12.85 -0.77
CA SER A 114 -2.02 -13.71 0.41
C SER A 114 -2.27 -15.16 0.00
N THR A 115 -1.20 -15.93 -0.17
CA THR A 115 -1.27 -17.31 -0.69
C THR A 115 -0.96 -18.37 0.36
N ALA A 116 -0.45 -17.98 1.52
CA ALA A 116 -0.16 -18.89 2.61
C ALA A 116 -1.44 -19.42 3.31
N GLY A 117 -1.26 -20.46 4.14
CA GLY A 117 -2.35 -21.09 4.89
C GLY A 117 -2.84 -20.28 6.10
N ASP A 118 -3.70 -20.89 6.90
CA ASP A 118 -4.24 -20.27 8.11
C ASP A 118 -3.12 -19.80 9.07
N GLY A 119 -3.33 -18.64 9.69
CA GLY A 119 -2.38 -18.03 10.63
C GLY A 119 -1.22 -17.29 9.96
N ALA A 120 -1.08 -17.34 8.63
CA ALA A 120 -0.01 -16.63 7.95
C ALA A 120 -0.17 -15.11 8.10
N THR A 121 0.92 -14.42 8.44
CA THR A 121 0.94 -12.98 8.71
C THR A 121 1.90 -12.26 7.78
N ALA A 122 1.44 -11.16 7.20
CA ALA A 122 2.28 -10.22 6.46
C ALA A 122 2.20 -8.82 7.09
N ASN A 123 3.36 -8.28 7.47
CA ASN A 123 3.50 -6.87 7.86
C ASN A 123 4.10 -6.12 6.68
N ILE A 124 3.35 -5.18 6.11
CA ILE A 124 3.69 -4.51 4.85
C ILE A 124 3.73 -3.01 5.08
N ARG A 125 4.78 -2.33 4.61
CA ARG A 125 4.88 -0.88 4.70
C ARG A 125 5.30 -0.25 3.39
N SER A 126 4.38 0.51 2.80
CA SER A 126 4.59 1.22 1.54
C SER A 126 4.90 2.70 1.77
N LEU A 127 5.68 3.30 0.87
CA LEU A 127 5.96 4.73 0.81
C LEU A 127 5.68 5.24 -0.61
N ILE A 128 4.77 6.21 -0.72
CA ILE A 128 4.38 6.88 -1.95
C ILE A 128 4.71 8.36 -1.81
N VAL A 129 5.58 8.88 -2.67
CA VAL A 129 6.00 10.28 -2.69
C VAL A 129 5.63 10.89 -4.03
N ILE A 130 4.76 11.88 -4.01
CA ILE A 130 4.28 12.60 -5.19
C ILE A 130 4.84 14.03 -5.10
N GLY A 131 5.81 14.34 -5.94
CA GLY A 131 6.57 15.60 -5.94
C GLY A 131 5.73 16.84 -6.25
N GLU A 132 6.31 18.02 -6.11
CA GLU A 132 5.61 19.28 -6.37
C GLU A 132 5.14 19.37 -7.83
N ASN A 133 3.97 19.93 -8.08
CA ASN A 133 3.41 20.08 -9.44
C ASN A 133 3.36 18.76 -10.24
N SER A 134 3.26 17.61 -9.56
CA SER A 134 3.20 16.29 -10.20
C SER A 134 1.79 15.70 -10.15
N LEU A 135 1.54 14.71 -10.99
CA LEU A 135 0.25 14.01 -11.10
C LEU A 135 0.48 12.51 -11.11
N ALA A 136 -0.27 11.77 -10.29
CA ALA A 136 -0.21 10.31 -10.29
C ALA A 136 -1.53 9.64 -9.86
N THR A 137 -1.77 8.45 -10.40
CA THR A 137 -2.80 7.54 -9.89
C THR A 137 -2.13 6.28 -9.37
N VAL A 138 -2.51 5.85 -8.16
CA VAL A 138 -2.00 4.63 -7.53
C VAL A 138 -3.17 3.73 -7.15
N VAL A 139 -3.09 2.45 -7.54
CA VAL A 139 -4.09 1.43 -7.23
C VAL A 139 -3.43 0.32 -6.42
N GLU A 140 -3.82 0.18 -5.15
CA GLU A 140 -3.44 -0.90 -4.26
C GLU A 140 -4.55 -1.96 -4.21
N SER A 141 -4.27 -3.18 -4.68
CA SER A 141 -5.20 -4.31 -4.69
C SER A 141 -4.74 -5.39 -3.73
N TRP A 142 -5.66 -5.88 -2.91
CA TRP A 142 -5.42 -6.93 -1.92
C TRP A 142 -6.32 -8.12 -2.21
N THR A 143 -5.72 -9.29 -2.43
CA THR A 143 -6.44 -10.55 -2.68
C THR A 143 -5.75 -11.70 -1.96
N GLY A 144 -6.47 -12.81 -1.77
CA GLY A 144 -5.88 -14.00 -1.16
C GLY A 144 -6.68 -15.27 -1.35
N ARG A 145 -6.09 -16.39 -0.93
CA ARG A 145 -6.78 -17.69 -0.87
C ARG A 145 -7.91 -17.67 0.14
N ASP A 146 -8.81 -18.63 0.05
CA ASP A 146 -9.88 -18.80 1.04
C ASP A 146 -9.35 -19.43 2.34
N THR A 147 -8.51 -18.69 3.06
CA THR A 147 -7.85 -19.07 4.32
C THR A 147 -7.85 -17.90 5.30
N ALA A 148 -7.63 -18.19 6.58
CA ALA A 148 -7.59 -17.19 7.64
C ALA A 148 -6.18 -16.64 7.86
N TYR A 149 -5.77 -15.66 7.05
CA TYR A 149 -4.48 -14.97 7.17
C TYR A 149 -4.63 -13.55 7.75
N PHE A 150 -3.52 -12.94 8.16
CA PHE A 150 -3.49 -11.59 8.72
C PHE A 150 -2.56 -10.64 7.95
N ASN A 151 -3.16 -9.61 7.37
CA ASN A 151 -2.45 -8.49 6.75
C ASN A 151 -2.45 -7.28 7.69
N ASN A 152 -1.25 -6.81 8.03
CA ASN A 152 -1.00 -5.58 8.77
C ASN A 152 -0.27 -4.58 7.86
N ALA A 153 -1.02 -3.67 7.25
CA ALA A 153 -0.54 -2.82 6.17
C ALA A 153 -0.46 -1.34 6.58
N ILE A 154 0.61 -0.65 6.21
CA ILE A 154 0.70 0.80 6.32
C ILE A 154 1.15 1.38 4.98
N THR A 155 0.40 2.34 4.47
CA THR A 155 0.81 3.19 3.34
C THR A 155 1.08 4.60 3.83
N GLU A 156 2.31 5.06 3.65
CA GLU A 156 2.74 6.43 3.90
C GLU A 156 2.71 7.19 2.58
N MET A 157 1.94 8.28 2.52
CA MET A 157 1.74 9.08 1.32
C MET A 157 2.14 10.53 1.57
N ILE A 158 3.09 11.02 0.78
CA ILE A 158 3.60 12.38 0.86
C ILE A 158 3.25 13.08 -0.44
N VAL A 159 2.42 14.11 -0.35
CA VAL A 159 1.89 14.87 -1.47
C VAL A 159 2.49 16.27 -1.42
N GLY A 160 3.34 16.60 -2.39
CA GLY A 160 4.03 17.89 -2.50
C GLY A 160 3.10 19.06 -2.82
N ASP A 161 3.65 20.27 -2.81
CA ASP A 161 2.93 21.49 -3.16
C ASP A 161 2.35 21.40 -4.59
N ASN A 162 1.08 21.81 -4.76
CA ASN A 162 0.35 21.79 -6.03
C ASN A 162 0.32 20.40 -6.73
N ALA A 163 0.63 19.33 -5.99
CA ALA A 163 0.61 17.98 -6.52
C ALA A 163 -0.80 17.39 -6.49
N GLN A 164 -1.09 16.48 -7.41
CA GLN A 164 -2.39 15.83 -7.54
C GLN A 164 -2.21 14.31 -7.49
N VAL A 165 -2.93 13.65 -6.58
CA VAL A 165 -2.89 12.19 -6.46
C VAL A 165 -4.27 11.60 -6.30
N GLU A 166 -4.52 10.52 -7.03
CA GLU A 166 -5.65 9.63 -6.78
C GLU A 166 -5.13 8.28 -6.28
N HIS A 167 -5.58 7.87 -5.11
CA HIS A 167 -5.18 6.62 -4.47
C HIS A 167 -6.39 5.73 -4.18
N THR A 168 -6.45 4.58 -4.85
CA THR A 168 -7.50 3.58 -4.62
C THR A 168 -6.92 2.38 -3.90
N LYS A 169 -7.44 2.08 -2.70
CA LYS A 169 -7.24 0.80 -2.01
C LYS A 169 -8.46 -0.07 -2.23
N PHE A 170 -8.25 -1.19 -2.92
CA PHE A 170 -9.25 -2.21 -3.18
C PHE A 170 -8.89 -3.49 -2.45
N GLN A 171 -9.71 -3.86 -1.46
CA GLN A 171 -9.57 -5.09 -0.69
C GLN A 171 -10.68 -6.06 -1.14
N ASP A 172 -10.28 -7.21 -1.66
CA ASP A 172 -11.15 -8.32 -2.05
C ASP A 172 -10.50 -9.63 -1.57
N GLU A 173 -10.66 -9.85 -0.28
CA GLU A 173 -9.98 -10.89 0.48
C GLU A 173 -10.97 -11.92 1.01
N SER A 174 -10.48 -13.10 1.42
CA SER A 174 -11.33 -14.14 2.02
C SER A 174 -12.19 -13.57 3.15
N THR A 175 -13.42 -14.06 3.27
CA THR A 175 -14.30 -13.76 4.41
C THR A 175 -13.73 -14.26 5.74
N SER A 176 -12.68 -15.09 5.72
CA SER A 176 -11.93 -15.54 6.89
C SER A 176 -10.71 -14.66 7.21
N ALA A 177 -10.32 -13.75 6.31
CA ALA A 177 -9.10 -12.96 6.43
C ALA A 177 -9.21 -11.85 7.50
N PHE A 178 -8.06 -11.44 8.02
CA PHE A 178 -7.90 -10.32 8.92
C PHE A 178 -7.08 -9.24 8.22
N HIS A 179 -7.64 -8.04 8.09
CA HIS A 179 -6.99 -6.92 7.45
C HIS A 179 -7.02 -5.71 8.38
N VAL A 180 -5.85 -5.26 8.82
CA VAL A 180 -5.67 -4.00 9.53
C VAL A 180 -4.76 -3.12 8.71
N ALA A 181 -5.28 -2.00 8.23
CA ALA A 181 -4.56 -1.06 7.38
C ALA A 181 -4.56 0.37 7.93
N GLY A 182 -3.47 1.09 7.66
CA GLY A 182 -3.31 2.52 7.90
C GLY A 182 -2.92 3.26 6.62
N LEU A 183 -3.63 4.33 6.27
CA LEU A 183 -3.18 5.33 5.30
C LEU A 183 -2.75 6.59 6.06
N HIS A 184 -1.46 6.91 6.02
CA HIS A 184 -0.88 8.10 6.63
C HIS A 184 -0.49 9.07 5.54
N MET A 185 -1.20 10.19 5.44
CA MET A 185 -1.05 11.15 4.36
C MET A 185 -0.53 12.49 4.90
N ARG A 186 0.46 13.08 4.25
CA ARG A 186 0.94 14.45 4.50
C ARG A 186 0.83 15.26 3.23
N MET A 187 0.22 16.43 3.32
CA MET A 187 -0.18 17.23 2.15
C MET A 187 0.41 18.64 2.19
N GLY A 188 1.04 19.04 1.08
CA GLY A 188 1.59 20.38 0.85
C GLY A 188 0.54 21.41 0.44
N ARG A 189 0.98 22.66 0.23
CA ARG A 189 0.13 23.79 -0.17
C ARG A 189 -0.52 23.52 -1.53
N ASP A 190 -1.77 23.91 -1.72
CA ASP A 190 -2.52 23.81 -2.98
C ASP A 190 -2.60 22.38 -3.57
N SER A 191 -2.26 21.36 -2.78
CA SER A 191 -2.28 19.95 -3.22
C SER A 191 -3.70 19.39 -3.25
N ARG A 192 -3.92 18.36 -4.07
CA ARG A 192 -5.20 17.64 -4.15
C ARG A 192 -4.96 16.15 -4.00
N ALA A 193 -5.60 15.54 -3.01
CA ALA A 193 -5.53 14.10 -2.80
C ALA A 193 -6.92 13.50 -2.71
N THR A 194 -7.21 12.54 -3.59
CA THR A 194 -8.43 11.74 -3.53
C THR A 194 -8.07 10.32 -3.12
N HIS A 195 -8.69 9.83 -2.04
CA HIS A 195 -8.56 8.45 -1.60
C HIS A 195 -9.89 7.72 -1.72
N HIS A 196 -9.86 6.53 -2.32
CA HIS A 196 -10.96 5.59 -2.34
C HIS A 196 -10.57 4.33 -1.56
N SER A 197 -11.28 4.04 -0.48
CA SER A 197 -11.17 2.77 0.25
C SER A 197 -12.38 1.90 -0.07
N ILE A 198 -12.17 0.79 -0.78
CA ILE A 198 -13.20 -0.19 -1.10
C ILE A 198 -12.80 -1.50 -0.42
N ALA A 199 -13.64 -1.99 0.49
CA ALA A 199 -13.38 -3.22 1.23
C ALA A 199 -14.54 -4.22 1.05
N LEU A 200 -14.21 -5.33 0.39
CA LEU A 200 -15.04 -6.50 0.16
C LEU A 200 -14.41 -7.69 0.90
N GLY A 201 -15.21 -8.37 1.73
CA GLY A 201 -14.75 -9.51 2.52
C GLY A 201 -13.92 -9.14 3.76
N GLY A 202 -13.20 -10.14 4.29
CA GLY A 202 -12.50 -10.07 5.57
C GLY A 202 -13.41 -10.32 6.78
N ARG A 203 -13.00 -11.25 7.65
CA ARG A 203 -13.61 -11.48 8.97
C ARG A 203 -13.45 -10.25 9.86
N ILE A 204 -12.31 -9.56 9.71
CA ILE A 204 -12.07 -8.22 10.26
C ILE A 204 -11.43 -7.39 9.16
N ALA A 205 -12.05 -6.27 8.82
CA ALA A 205 -11.46 -5.22 7.99
C ALA A 205 -11.44 -3.91 8.79
N ARG A 206 -10.25 -3.41 9.13
CA ARG A 206 -10.05 -2.13 9.82
C ARG A 206 -9.15 -1.25 8.97
N ASN A 207 -9.68 -0.12 8.53
CA ASN A 207 -8.92 0.89 7.78
C ASN A 207 -8.87 2.19 8.60
N ASN A 208 -7.67 2.57 9.04
CA ASN A 208 -7.43 3.84 9.70
C ASN A 208 -6.87 4.83 8.67
N ILE A 209 -7.44 6.03 8.58
CA ILE A 209 -6.90 7.11 7.74
C ILE A 209 -6.43 8.24 8.64
N ARG A 210 -5.19 8.70 8.45
CA ARG A 210 -4.62 9.88 9.11
C ARG A 210 -4.09 10.83 8.06
N ALA A 211 -4.82 11.91 7.80
CA ALA A 211 -4.40 12.97 6.89
C ALA A 211 -3.93 14.20 7.66
N HIS A 212 -2.67 14.59 7.47
CA HIS A 212 -2.07 15.81 7.96
C HIS A 212 -2.19 16.90 6.91
N LEU A 213 -3.10 17.85 7.18
CA LEU A 213 -3.45 18.95 6.29
C LEU A 213 -2.62 20.18 6.63
N ASP A 214 -1.31 20.09 6.40
CA ASP A 214 -0.35 21.11 6.84
C ASP A 214 -0.26 22.31 5.85
N GLY A 215 -0.65 22.12 4.59
CA GLY A 215 -0.62 23.14 3.54
C GLY A 215 -1.87 24.02 3.47
N GLN A 216 -1.71 25.29 3.11
CA GLN A 216 -2.84 26.17 2.78
C GLN A 216 -3.42 25.81 1.40
N GLY A 217 -4.74 25.98 1.20
CA GLY A 217 -5.36 25.84 -0.12
C GLY A 217 -5.48 24.41 -0.66
N LEU A 218 -5.13 23.41 0.14
CA LEU A 218 -5.24 22.00 -0.23
C LEU A 218 -6.69 21.50 -0.25
N GLU A 219 -6.92 20.38 -0.94
CA GLU A 219 -8.19 19.65 -0.97
C GLU A 219 -7.95 18.16 -0.73
N SER A 220 -8.70 17.56 0.20
CA SER A 220 -8.64 16.12 0.48
C SER A 220 -10.03 15.50 0.39
N VAL A 221 -10.18 14.50 -0.46
CA VAL A 221 -11.42 13.73 -0.63
C VAL A 221 -11.17 12.30 -0.14
N LEU A 222 -11.94 11.86 0.86
CA LEU A 222 -11.78 10.54 1.49
C LEU A 222 -13.09 9.75 1.36
N ASN A 223 -13.13 8.82 0.41
CA ASN A 223 -14.29 7.99 0.12
C ASN A 223 -14.13 6.58 0.71
N GLY A 224 -15.24 6.00 1.15
CA GLY A 224 -15.28 4.65 1.72
C GLY A 224 -16.49 3.86 1.22
N LEU A 225 -16.26 2.60 0.82
CA LEU A 225 -17.28 1.60 0.58
C LEU A 225 -16.89 0.33 1.35
N TYR A 226 -17.82 -0.19 2.15
CA TYR A 226 -17.65 -1.43 2.88
C TYR A 226 -18.83 -2.36 2.60
N LEU A 227 -18.54 -3.56 2.12
CA LEU A 227 -19.51 -4.63 1.89
C LEU A 227 -19.00 -5.89 2.62
N PRO A 228 -19.57 -6.21 3.80
CA PRO A 228 -19.17 -7.38 4.59
C PRO A 228 -19.56 -8.70 3.94
#